data_AF-A0A828RWM4-F1
#
_entry.id   AF-A0A828RWM4-F1
#
_cell.length_a   1.000
_cell.length_b   1.000
_cell.length_c   1.000
_cell.angle_alpha   90.00
_cell.angle_beta   90.00
_cell.angle_gamma   90.00
#
_symmetry.space_group_name_H-M   'P 1'
#
loop_
_entity.id
_entity.type
_entity.pdbx_description
1 polymer ?
#
loop_
_entity_poly.entity_id
_entity_poly.type
_entity_poly.pdbx_seq_one_letter_code
_entity_poly.pdbx_strand_id
1 'polypeptide(L)'
;MAQTLLDIQYGDVFGNVKCEKVVLYGDSEDDGLFMNQLKLVVAGKEIAPLSCELPFGGYAMHLYLGDFLSLGKDQILVVGQSGGSGDYTVLGLVEVEKNQLKLVCRDDEISKQLVFSTQLVNDEQAFVLCDQTQMIFLVEIDDENSLPQVLAPNVIYPIKQPYQDAFSLLVQQRIIGQTNSQTLGMIQSILVFNDQGKLVIQNQYLLEPGYEK
;
A
#
# COMPACT_ATOMS: atom_id res chain seq x y z
N MET A 1 -7.04 -14.04 -25.20
CA MET A 1 -6.74 -12.79 -24.47
C MET A 1 -5.27 -12.48 -24.69
N ALA A 2 -4.92 -11.21 -24.85
CA ALA A 2 -3.55 -10.79 -25.14
C ALA A 2 -2.92 -10.22 -23.87
N GLN A 3 -1.82 -10.83 -23.44
CA GLN A 3 -1.05 -10.38 -22.29
C GLN A 3 -0.46 -9.01 -22.57
N THR A 4 -0.76 -8.04 -21.70
CA THR A 4 -0.30 -6.66 -21.80
C THR A 4 0.85 -6.42 -20.83
N LEU A 5 1.90 -5.74 -21.31
CA LEU A 5 2.98 -5.27 -20.46
C LEU A 5 2.51 -4.01 -19.73
N LEU A 6 2.51 -4.05 -18.41
CA LEU A 6 2.01 -2.96 -17.56
C LEU A 6 3.15 -2.06 -17.10
N ASP A 7 4.25 -2.64 -16.61
CA ASP A 7 5.39 -1.88 -16.10
C ASP A 7 6.70 -2.68 -16.17
N ILE A 8 7.83 -1.99 -16.15
CA ILE A 8 9.18 -2.55 -16.13
C ILE A 8 10.04 -1.76 -15.15
N GLN A 9 10.71 -2.48 -14.25
CA GLN A 9 11.74 -1.91 -13.37
C GLN A 9 13.06 -2.68 -13.49
N TYR A 10 14.13 -2.06 -13.01
CA TYR A 10 15.48 -2.63 -13.00
C TYR A 10 16.10 -2.43 -11.62
N GLY A 11 16.52 -3.52 -10.95
CA GLY A 11 17.09 -3.47 -9.60
C GLY A 11 17.76 -4.78 -9.20
N ASP A 12 18.43 -4.80 -8.05
CA ASP A 12 19.15 -5.99 -7.53
C ASP A 12 18.20 -6.81 -6.66
N VAL A 13 17.40 -7.67 -7.29
CA VAL A 13 16.42 -8.51 -6.58
C VAL A 13 17.00 -9.86 -6.17
N PHE A 14 18.16 -10.22 -6.70
CA PHE A 14 18.89 -11.44 -6.33
C PHE A 14 19.91 -11.23 -5.20
N GLY A 15 20.23 -9.98 -4.85
CA GLY A 15 21.20 -9.63 -3.79
C GLY A 15 22.64 -9.91 -4.19
N ASN A 16 22.96 -9.76 -5.48
CA ASN A 16 24.28 -10.04 -6.04
C ASN A 16 24.96 -8.80 -6.65
N VAL A 17 24.39 -7.61 -6.40
CA VAL A 17 24.83 -6.28 -6.87
C VAL A 17 24.71 -6.12 -8.40
N LYS A 18 24.03 -7.05 -9.09
CA LYS A 18 23.70 -6.93 -10.51
C LYS A 18 22.24 -6.55 -10.65
N CYS A 19 21.97 -5.86 -11.75
CA CYS A 19 20.63 -5.36 -12.04
C CYS A 19 19.86 -6.41 -12.86
N GLU A 20 18.76 -6.91 -12.31
CA GLU A 20 17.78 -7.72 -13.02
C GLU A 20 16.69 -6.86 -13.66
N LYS A 21 16.06 -7.40 -14.71
CA LYS A 21 14.85 -6.82 -15.29
C LYS A 21 13.62 -7.45 -14.64
N VAL A 22 12.75 -6.63 -14.08
CA VAL A 22 11.47 -7.03 -13.51
C VAL A 22 10.35 -6.50 -14.39
N VAL A 23 9.42 -7.37 -14.80
CA VAL A 23 8.31 -7.02 -15.70
C VAL A 23 7.01 -7.46 -15.08
N LEU A 24 6.04 -6.55 -15.07
CA LEU A 24 4.66 -6.84 -14.70
C LEU A 24 3.81 -6.94 -15.96
N TYR A 25 3.06 -8.03 -16.06
CA TYR A 25 2.07 -8.27 -17.09
C TYR A 25 0.68 -8.40 -16.49
N GLY A 26 -0.34 -8.19 -17.31
CA GLY A 26 -1.73 -8.49 -16.98
C GLY A 26 -2.61 -8.63 -18.22
N ASP A 27 -3.78 -9.20 -18.01
CA ASP A 27 -4.81 -9.41 -19.03
C ASP A 27 -6.01 -8.50 -18.72
N SER A 28 -6.54 -7.82 -19.73
CA SER A 28 -7.78 -7.06 -19.61
C SER A 28 -8.94 -7.82 -20.23
N GLU A 29 -10.09 -7.86 -19.56
CA GLU A 29 -11.28 -8.57 -20.08
C GLU A 29 -12.25 -7.67 -20.86
N ASP A 30 -12.40 -6.39 -20.48
CA ASP A 30 -13.44 -5.50 -21.04
C ASP A 30 -12.92 -4.15 -21.56
N ASP A 31 -12.65 -3.20 -20.65
CA ASP A 31 -12.39 -1.78 -20.94
C ASP A 31 -10.90 -1.46 -21.16
N GLY A 32 -10.03 -2.46 -20.97
CA GLY A 32 -8.58 -2.28 -21.05
C GLY A 32 -7.96 -1.58 -19.84
N LEU A 33 -8.74 -1.22 -18.81
CA LEU A 33 -8.26 -0.49 -17.64
C LEU A 33 -8.08 -1.40 -16.43
N PHE A 34 -9.00 -2.33 -16.20
CA PHE A 34 -8.86 -3.34 -15.15
C PHE A 34 -7.96 -4.49 -15.61
N MET A 35 -6.95 -4.79 -14.82
CA MET A 35 -5.99 -5.85 -15.11
C MET A 35 -6.19 -7.06 -14.20
N ASN A 36 -6.47 -8.20 -14.82
CA ASN A 36 -6.57 -9.52 -14.22
C ASN A 36 -5.34 -10.37 -14.55
N GLN A 37 -5.25 -11.54 -13.91
CA GLN A 37 -4.19 -12.54 -14.19
C GLN A 37 -2.79 -11.90 -14.20
N LEU A 38 -2.53 -11.09 -13.16
CA LEU A 38 -1.28 -10.37 -13.06
C LEU A 38 -0.12 -11.34 -12.92
N LYS A 39 0.90 -11.17 -13.76
CA LYS A 39 2.08 -12.02 -13.79
C LYS A 39 3.34 -11.20 -13.62
N LEU A 40 4.16 -11.61 -12.66
CA LEU A 40 5.48 -11.04 -12.44
C LEU A 40 6.54 -11.92 -13.10
N VAL A 41 7.48 -11.31 -13.82
CA VAL A 41 8.62 -11.99 -14.43
C VAL A 41 9.91 -11.27 -14.04
N VAL A 42 10.88 -12.01 -13.55
CA VAL A 42 12.23 -11.52 -13.21
C VAL A 42 13.25 -12.22 -14.09
N ALA A 43 14.02 -11.45 -14.84
CA ALA A 43 15.06 -11.95 -15.73
C ALA A 43 16.43 -11.34 -15.39
N GLY A 44 17.36 -12.21 -14.99
CA GLY A 44 18.79 -11.88 -14.88
C GLY A 44 19.60 -12.47 -16.02
N LYS A 45 20.91 -12.18 -16.04
CA LYS A 45 21.83 -12.70 -17.08
C LYS A 45 22.26 -14.16 -16.86
N GLU A 46 22.29 -14.60 -15.60
CA GLU A 46 23.01 -15.81 -15.18
C GLU A 46 22.08 -16.97 -14.79
N ILE A 47 20.78 -16.71 -14.63
CA ILE A 47 19.78 -17.73 -14.29
C ILE A 47 18.58 -17.67 -15.25
N ALA A 48 17.86 -18.79 -15.35
CA ALA A 48 16.59 -18.82 -16.07
C ALA A 48 15.59 -17.82 -15.45
N PRO A 49 14.75 -17.17 -16.27
CA PRO A 49 13.75 -16.24 -15.75
C PRO A 49 12.83 -16.89 -14.71
N LEU A 50 12.57 -16.17 -13.63
CA LEU A 50 11.60 -16.54 -12.61
C LEU A 50 10.26 -15.90 -12.93
N SER A 51 9.16 -16.58 -12.64
CA SER A 51 7.83 -15.97 -12.78
C SER A 51 6.83 -16.52 -11.76
N CYS A 52 5.88 -15.68 -11.35
CA CYS A 52 4.72 -16.09 -10.56
C CYS A 52 3.47 -15.32 -11.00
N GLU A 53 2.31 -15.95 -10.80
CA GLU A 53 1.00 -15.28 -10.88
C GLU A 53 0.70 -14.62 -9.53
N LEU A 54 0.13 -13.43 -9.55
CA LEU A 54 -0.30 -12.70 -8.36
C LEU A 54 -1.79 -12.99 -8.11
N PRO A 55 -2.21 -13.23 -6.85
CA PRO A 55 -3.58 -13.64 -6.52
C PRO A 55 -4.56 -12.45 -6.43
N PHE A 56 -4.32 -11.40 -7.21
CA PHE A 56 -5.12 -10.18 -7.23
C PHE A 56 -5.00 -9.46 -8.58
N GLY A 57 -5.93 -8.53 -8.83
CA GLY A 57 -5.97 -7.65 -9.99
C GLY A 57 -6.27 -6.21 -9.55
N GLY A 58 -6.26 -5.28 -10.50
CA GLY A 58 -6.49 -3.87 -10.18
C GLY A 58 -6.37 -2.94 -11.38
N TYR A 59 -6.66 -1.68 -11.12
CA TYR A 59 -6.44 -0.54 -12.01
C TYR A 59 -5.08 0.10 -11.72
N ALA A 60 -4.50 0.78 -12.73
CA ALA A 60 -3.28 1.57 -12.59
C ALA A 60 -2.15 0.82 -11.84
N MET A 61 -1.87 -0.42 -12.28
CA MET A 61 -0.88 -1.27 -11.64
C MET A 61 0.55 -0.81 -11.97
N HIS A 62 1.39 -0.70 -10.94
CA HIS A 62 2.78 -0.22 -11.02
C HIS A 62 3.74 -1.11 -10.23
N LEU A 63 5.01 -1.09 -10.65
CA LEU A 63 6.13 -1.73 -9.96
C LEU A 63 7.02 -0.71 -9.25
N TYR A 64 7.45 -1.07 -8.05
CA TYR A 64 8.52 -0.41 -7.31
C TYR A 64 9.51 -1.43 -6.80
N LEU A 65 10.80 -1.10 -6.86
CA LEU A 65 11.88 -1.91 -6.31
C LEU A 65 12.53 -1.16 -5.15
N GLY A 66 12.81 -1.88 -4.07
CA GLY A 66 13.54 -1.33 -2.92
C GLY A 66 13.72 -2.38 -1.83
N ASP A 67 14.71 -2.19 -0.97
CA ASP A 67 14.93 -3.06 0.18
C ASP A 67 13.90 -2.75 1.28
N PHE A 68 12.75 -3.42 1.28
CA PHE A 68 11.69 -3.23 2.28
C PHE A 68 11.91 -4.09 3.53
N LEU A 69 12.59 -5.23 3.38
CA LEU A 69 12.79 -6.23 4.43
C LEU A 69 14.17 -6.14 5.10
N SER A 70 14.98 -5.13 4.75
CA SER A 70 16.36 -4.97 5.24
C SER A 70 17.27 -6.17 4.93
N LEU A 71 17.11 -6.75 3.75
CA LEU A 71 17.85 -7.94 3.31
C LEU A 71 19.08 -7.59 2.45
N GLY A 72 19.35 -6.31 2.19
CA GLY A 72 20.44 -5.85 1.33
C GLY A 72 20.19 -6.12 -0.16
N LYS A 73 18.94 -6.39 -0.53
CA LYS A 73 18.47 -6.65 -1.90
C LYS A 73 17.07 -6.08 -2.06
N ASP A 74 16.70 -5.74 -3.29
CA ASP A 74 15.38 -5.21 -3.60
C ASP A 74 14.31 -6.29 -3.46
N GLN A 75 13.18 -5.94 -2.83
CA GLN A 75 11.92 -6.63 -2.98
C GLN A 75 11.08 -5.91 -4.04
N ILE A 76 10.12 -6.63 -4.59
CA ILE A 76 9.28 -6.18 -5.69
C ILE A 76 7.92 -5.82 -5.12
N LEU A 77 7.63 -4.53 -5.06
CA LEU A 77 6.34 -4.02 -4.63
C LEU A 77 5.46 -3.79 -5.86
N VAL A 78 4.29 -4.41 -5.86
CA VAL A 78 3.23 -4.23 -6.86
C VAL A 78 2.10 -3.46 -6.20
N VAL A 79 1.74 -2.30 -6.74
CA VAL A 79 0.67 -1.45 -6.20
C VAL A 79 -0.29 -1.07 -7.30
N GLY A 80 -1.57 -0.96 -6.98
CA GLY A 80 -2.59 -0.37 -7.84
C GLY A 80 -3.84 -0.05 -7.05
N GLN A 81 -4.96 0.10 -7.75
CA GLN A 81 -6.26 0.42 -7.14
C GLN A 81 -7.26 -0.72 -7.35
N SER A 82 -8.09 -1.00 -6.36
CA SER A 82 -9.21 -1.95 -6.50
C SER A 82 -10.34 -1.39 -7.38
N GLY A 83 -10.42 -0.07 -7.51
CA GLY A 83 -11.54 0.65 -8.10
C GLY A 83 -12.72 0.83 -7.14
N GLY A 84 -13.83 1.37 -7.66
CA GLY A 84 -15.02 1.74 -6.88
C GLY A 84 -14.93 3.12 -6.23
N SER A 85 -15.98 3.54 -5.51
CA SER A 85 -16.04 4.88 -4.92
C SER A 85 -15.07 5.10 -3.75
N GLY A 86 -14.62 4.01 -3.11
CA GLY A 86 -13.63 4.05 -2.03
C GLY A 86 -12.19 4.22 -2.50
N ASP A 87 -11.92 3.94 -3.78
CA ASP A 87 -10.59 3.99 -4.40
C ASP A 87 -9.49 3.37 -3.52
N TYR A 88 -9.71 2.12 -3.11
CA TYR A 88 -8.81 1.42 -2.19
C TYR A 88 -7.56 0.91 -2.92
N THR A 89 -6.44 0.85 -2.22
CA THR A 89 -5.20 0.31 -2.76
C THR A 89 -5.21 -1.22 -2.75
N VAL A 90 -4.74 -1.83 -3.84
CA VAL A 90 -4.27 -3.23 -3.86
C VAL A 90 -2.75 -3.25 -3.80
N LEU A 91 -2.19 -4.19 -3.03
CA LEU A 91 -0.75 -4.26 -2.80
C LEU A 91 -0.29 -5.72 -2.70
N GLY A 92 0.85 -6.01 -3.31
CA GLY A 92 1.61 -7.23 -3.05
C GLY A 92 3.10 -6.94 -2.99
N LEU A 93 3.75 -7.36 -1.91
CA LEU A 93 5.21 -7.35 -1.80
C LEU A 93 5.74 -8.75 -2.07
N VAL A 94 6.65 -8.87 -3.04
CA VAL A 94 7.22 -10.14 -3.49
C VAL A 94 8.74 -10.15 -3.22
N GLU A 95 9.22 -11.26 -2.66
CA GLU A 95 10.65 -11.51 -2.42
C GLU A 95 11.13 -12.67 -3.30
N VAL A 96 12.38 -12.61 -3.79
CA VAL A 96 13.06 -13.77 -4.36
C VAL A 96 13.70 -14.58 -3.23
N GLU A 97 13.09 -15.70 -2.86
CA GLU A 97 13.63 -16.65 -1.87
C GLU A 97 13.97 -17.98 -2.58
N LYS A 98 15.21 -18.47 -2.46
CA LYS A 98 15.63 -19.78 -3.01
C LYS A 98 15.27 -19.98 -4.50
N ASN A 99 15.53 -18.97 -5.33
CA ASN A 99 15.17 -18.94 -6.76
C ASN A 99 13.67 -19.11 -7.05
N GLN A 100 12.82 -18.66 -6.13
CA GLN A 100 11.37 -18.59 -6.32
C GLN A 100 10.87 -17.21 -5.93
N LEU A 101 9.83 -16.74 -6.63
CA LEU A 101 9.11 -15.52 -6.27
C LEU A 101 8.05 -15.87 -5.23
N LYS A 102 8.11 -15.23 -4.07
CA LYS A 102 7.22 -15.47 -2.94
C LYS A 102 6.53 -14.18 -2.52
N LEU A 103 5.20 -14.20 -2.51
CA LEU A 103 4.41 -13.10 -1.95
C LEU A 103 4.54 -13.12 -0.42
N VAL A 104 5.04 -12.03 0.17
CA VAL A 104 5.37 -11.92 1.59
C VAL A 104 4.47 -10.97 2.37
N CYS A 105 3.79 -10.04 1.69
CA CYS A 105 2.82 -9.14 2.30
C CYS A 105 1.74 -8.75 1.29
N ARG A 106 0.51 -8.56 1.78
CA ARG A 106 -0.64 -8.06 1.01
C ARG A 106 -1.36 -6.87 1.67
N ASP A 107 -2.23 -6.23 0.91
CA ASP A 107 -3.11 -5.14 1.35
C ASP A 107 -4.00 -5.50 2.56
N ASP A 108 -4.43 -6.76 2.68
CA ASP A 108 -5.27 -7.20 3.80
C ASP A 108 -4.48 -7.24 5.12
N GLU A 109 -3.18 -7.52 5.07
CA GLU A 109 -2.30 -7.47 6.25
C GLU A 109 -2.10 -6.04 6.75
N ILE A 110 -2.03 -5.07 5.83
CA ILE A 110 -1.98 -3.64 6.16
C ILE A 110 -3.30 -3.19 6.78
N SER A 111 -4.42 -3.54 6.12
CA SER A 111 -5.76 -3.16 6.56
C SER A 111 -6.10 -3.71 7.96
N LYS A 112 -5.62 -4.90 8.31
CA LYS A 112 -5.77 -5.49 9.65
C LYS A 112 -5.05 -4.71 10.75
N GLN A 113 -3.97 -3.99 10.43
CA GLN A 113 -3.23 -3.18 11.41
C GLN A 113 -3.80 -1.78 11.55
N LEU A 114 -4.41 -1.26 10.48
CA LEU A 114 -4.91 0.11 10.39
C LEU A 114 -6.43 0.17 10.55
N VAL A 115 -6.91 -0.42 11.64
CA VAL A 115 -8.31 -0.36 12.07
C VAL A 115 -8.48 0.80 13.04
N PHE A 116 -9.56 1.56 12.84
CA PHE A 116 -9.86 2.73 13.66
C PHE A 116 -11.30 2.70 14.16
N SER A 117 -11.45 3.01 15.44
CA SER A 117 -12.73 3.19 16.11
C SER A 117 -13.00 4.69 16.31
N THR A 118 -14.27 5.10 16.30
CA THR A 118 -14.63 6.51 16.47
C THR A 118 -15.62 6.73 17.63
N GLN A 119 -15.50 7.88 18.29
CA GLN A 119 -16.35 8.25 19.42
C GLN A 119 -16.60 9.76 19.42
N LEU A 120 -17.84 10.20 19.63
CA LEU A 120 -18.15 11.62 19.78
C LEU A 120 -17.56 12.17 21.09
N VAL A 121 -17.00 13.37 21.01
CA VAL A 121 -16.60 14.17 22.17
C VAL A 121 -17.72 15.14 22.52
N ASN A 122 -18.21 15.84 21.50
CA ASN A 122 -19.34 16.77 21.53
C ASN A 122 -19.91 16.88 20.09
N ASP A 123 -20.77 17.85 19.85
CA ASP A 123 -21.46 18.02 18.57
C ASP A 123 -20.55 18.55 17.43
N GLU A 124 -19.34 19.02 17.75
CA GLU A 124 -18.36 19.59 16.80
C GLU A 124 -17.08 18.75 16.70
N GLN A 125 -16.91 17.72 17.54
CA GLN A 125 -15.67 16.98 17.64
C GLN A 125 -15.86 15.49 17.90
N ALA A 126 -15.01 14.68 17.28
CA ALA A 126 -14.93 13.24 17.50
C ALA A 126 -13.48 12.79 17.71
N PHE A 127 -13.32 11.76 18.54
CA PHE A 127 -12.10 10.98 18.60
C PHE A 127 -12.08 9.92 17.50
N VAL A 128 -10.91 9.77 16.89
CA VAL A 128 -10.56 8.64 16.02
C VAL A 128 -9.39 7.91 16.68
N LEU A 129 -9.63 6.69 17.14
CA LEU A 129 -8.68 5.86 17.87
C LEU A 129 -8.13 4.78 16.93
N CYS A 130 -6.80 4.65 16.84
CA CYS A 130 -6.19 3.49 16.19
C CYS A 130 -6.18 2.30 17.17
N ASP A 131 -6.85 1.20 16.82
CA ASP A 131 -6.99 0.05 17.71
C ASP A 131 -5.64 -0.61 18.01
N GLN A 132 -4.71 -0.61 17.05
CA GLN A 132 -3.41 -1.27 17.18
C GLN A 132 -2.40 -0.48 18.03
N THR A 133 -2.36 0.85 17.89
CA THR A 133 -1.38 1.71 18.56
C THR A 133 -1.95 2.43 19.78
N GLN A 134 -3.27 2.44 19.94
CA GLN A 134 -4.01 3.24 20.91
C GLN A 134 -3.81 4.75 20.76
N MET A 135 -3.32 5.20 19.60
CA MET A 135 -3.19 6.63 19.30
C MET A 135 -4.58 7.23 19.04
N ILE A 136 -4.84 8.40 19.64
CA ILE A 136 -6.11 9.12 19.51
C ILE A 136 -5.86 10.39 18.71
N PHE A 137 -6.70 10.61 17.69
CA PHE A 137 -6.78 11.85 16.93
C PHE A 137 -8.09 12.56 17.26
N LEU A 138 -8.05 13.87 17.46
CA LEU A 138 -9.24 14.70 17.57
C LEU A 138 -9.55 15.26 16.18
N VAL A 139 -10.78 15.09 15.72
CA VAL A 139 -11.21 15.51 14.38
C VAL A 139 -12.44 16.40 14.53
N GLU A 140 -12.44 17.53 13.84
CA GLU A 140 -13.60 18.42 13.75
C GLU A 140 -14.68 17.82 12.84
N ILE A 141 -15.93 17.95 13.25
CA ILE A 141 -17.11 17.47 12.52
C ILE A 141 -18.14 18.60 12.40
N ASP A 142 -18.84 18.66 11.28
CA ASP A 142 -19.81 19.73 10.98
C ASP A 142 -21.26 19.36 11.31
N ASP A 143 -21.51 18.14 11.80
CA ASP A 143 -22.85 17.58 11.92
C ASP A 143 -23.09 16.94 13.28
N GLU A 144 -24.02 17.55 14.02
CA GLU A 144 -24.44 17.11 15.35
C GLU A 144 -24.95 15.66 15.25
N ASN A 145 -24.18 14.71 15.81
CA ASN A 145 -24.48 13.28 15.98
C ASN A 145 -24.01 12.28 14.90
N SER A 146 -23.25 12.66 13.86
CA SER A 146 -22.66 11.66 12.96
C SER A 146 -21.23 11.30 13.36
N LEU A 147 -21.01 10.00 13.66
CA LEU A 147 -19.67 9.48 13.89
C LEU A 147 -18.90 9.44 12.56
N PRO A 148 -17.68 10.00 12.52
CA PRO A 148 -16.83 9.85 11.34
C PRO A 148 -16.47 8.38 11.13
N GLN A 149 -16.13 8.05 9.90
CA GLN A 149 -15.64 6.73 9.51
C GLN A 149 -14.26 6.85 8.89
N VAL A 150 -13.35 5.96 9.27
CA VAL A 150 -12.05 5.84 8.61
C VAL A 150 -12.16 4.77 7.54
N LEU A 151 -11.86 5.13 6.31
CA LEU A 151 -11.89 4.21 5.19
C LEU A 151 -10.70 3.23 5.23
N ALA A 152 -10.79 2.13 4.48
CA ALA A 152 -9.64 1.27 4.23
C ALA A 152 -8.53 2.04 3.46
N PRO A 153 -7.26 1.57 3.51
CA PRO A 153 -6.14 2.21 2.82
C PRO A 153 -6.48 2.64 1.39
N ASN A 154 -6.52 3.95 1.16
CA ASN A 154 -6.83 4.53 -0.15
C ASN A 154 -5.57 4.61 -1.01
N VAL A 155 -4.46 5.02 -0.40
CA VAL A 155 -3.19 5.25 -1.12
C VAL A 155 -2.04 4.66 -0.33
N ILE A 156 -1.11 4.01 -1.03
CA ILE A 156 0.14 3.51 -0.46
C ILE A 156 1.31 3.92 -1.34
N TYR A 157 2.29 4.60 -0.74
CA TYR A 157 3.54 4.97 -1.40
C TYR A 157 4.73 4.27 -0.75
N PRO A 158 5.65 3.70 -1.55
CA PRO A 158 6.97 3.38 -1.02
C PRO A 158 7.74 4.67 -0.77
N ILE A 159 8.29 4.82 0.43
CA ILE A 159 9.11 5.98 0.81
C ILE A 159 10.46 5.53 1.34
N LYS A 160 11.51 6.28 1.02
CA LYS A 160 12.85 6.10 1.56
C LYS A 160 13.12 7.19 2.58
N GLN A 161 13.18 6.84 3.86
CA GLN A 161 13.52 7.78 4.91
C GLN A 161 15.04 8.02 4.94
N PRO A 162 15.54 9.27 5.09
CA PRO A 162 16.97 9.57 5.00
C PRO A 162 17.87 8.82 5.99
N TYR A 163 17.32 8.38 7.12
CA TYR A 163 18.06 7.76 8.22
C TYR A 163 17.72 6.28 8.41
N GLN A 164 17.08 5.65 7.43
CA GLN A 164 16.75 4.23 7.46
C GLN A 164 17.29 3.55 6.20
N ASP A 165 17.86 2.36 6.38
CA ASP A 165 18.37 1.56 5.27
C ASP A 165 17.24 0.85 4.50
N ALA A 166 16.14 0.55 5.18
CA ALA A 166 14.95 -0.01 4.54
C ALA A 166 14.04 1.07 3.94
N PHE A 167 13.24 0.68 2.95
CA PHE A 167 12.06 1.42 2.54
C PHE A 167 10.92 1.23 3.55
N SER A 168 10.09 2.26 3.68
CA SER A 168 8.84 2.24 4.45
C SER A 168 7.64 2.36 3.50
N LEU A 169 6.45 2.06 4.02
CA LEU A 169 5.18 2.30 3.34
C LEU A 169 4.48 3.49 3.99
N LEU A 170 4.22 4.53 3.21
CA LEU A 170 3.35 5.63 3.59
C LEU A 170 1.92 5.27 3.17
N VAL A 171 1.06 5.02 4.15
CA VAL A 171 -0.33 4.61 3.93
C VAL A 171 -1.26 5.75 4.33
N GLN A 172 -2.23 6.06 3.48
CA GLN A 172 -3.21 7.10 3.70
C GLN A 172 -4.64 6.53 3.74
N GLN A 173 -5.39 6.96 4.75
CA GLN A 173 -6.81 6.61 4.94
C GLN A 173 -7.63 7.87 5.18
N ARG A 174 -8.64 8.08 4.36
CA ARG A 174 -9.56 9.21 4.51
C ARG A 174 -10.46 9.00 5.72
N ILE A 175 -10.67 10.07 6.46
CA ILE A 175 -11.72 10.18 7.46
C ILE A 175 -12.89 10.90 6.78
N ILE A 176 -14.04 10.25 6.74
CA ILE A 176 -15.25 10.76 6.11
C ILE A 176 -16.37 10.98 7.13
N GLY A 177 -17.25 11.94 6.84
CA GLY A 177 -18.49 12.14 7.59
C GLY A 177 -19.57 11.14 7.15
N GLN A 178 -20.82 11.60 7.08
CA GLN A 178 -21.95 10.74 6.67
C GLN A 178 -21.82 10.17 5.26
N THR A 179 -21.13 10.91 4.38
CA THR A 179 -20.98 10.56 2.97
C THR A 179 -19.51 10.52 2.58
N ASN A 180 -19.17 9.69 1.60
CA ASN A 180 -17.81 9.60 1.06
C ASN A 180 -17.34 10.92 0.40
N SER A 181 -18.25 11.83 0.05
CA SER A 181 -17.91 13.18 -0.44
C SER A 181 -17.41 14.11 0.67
N GLN A 182 -17.80 13.88 1.92
CA GLN A 182 -17.45 14.74 3.05
C GLN A 182 -16.14 14.25 3.68
N THR A 183 -15.00 14.70 3.14
CA THR A 183 -13.69 14.43 3.74
C THR A 183 -13.47 15.36 4.93
N LEU A 184 -13.35 14.79 6.12
CA LEU A 184 -13.07 15.51 7.36
C LEU A 184 -11.56 15.60 7.64
N GLY A 185 -10.79 14.67 7.06
CA GLY A 185 -9.34 14.64 7.18
C GLY A 185 -8.78 13.34 6.64
N MET A 186 -7.52 13.08 6.95
CA MET A 186 -6.83 11.87 6.52
C MET A 186 -5.82 11.44 7.57
N ILE A 187 -5.81 10.16 7.90
CA ILE A 187 -4.75 9.58 8.71
C ILE A 187 -3.67 9.07 7.79
N GLN A 188 -2.45 9.53 8.04
CA GLN A 188 -1.25 9.08 7.36
C GLN A 188 -0.42 8.23 8.33
N SER A 189 -0.23 6.97 7.99
CA SER A 189 0.56 6.02 8.76
C SER A 189 1.84 5.66 8.01
N ILE A 190 2.98 5.64 8.69
CA ILE A 190 4.24 5.10 8.17
C ILE A 190 4.41 3.71 8.74
N LEU A 191 4.49 2.70 7.87
CA LEU A 191 4.68 1.31 8.24
C LEU A 191 6.07 0.84 7.79
N VAL A 192 6.71 0.00 8.61
CA VAL A 192 8.02 -0.59 8.32
C VAL A 192 7.97 -2.08 8.61
N PHE A 193 8.77 -2.87 7.91
CA PHE A 193 9.03 -4.24 8.34
C PHE A 193 10.12 -4.23 9.41
N ASN A 194 9.87 -4.91 10.53
CA ASN A 194 10.89 -5.08 11.55
C ASN A 194 11.85 -6.23 11.20
N ASP A 195 12.87 -6.46 12.02
CA ASP A 195 13.90 -7.50 11.83
C ASP A 195 13.34 -8.94 11.74
N GLN A 196 12.08 -9.16 12.15
CA GLN A 196 11.39 -10.44 12.03
C GLN A 196 10.58 -10.57 10.74
N GLY A 197 10.65 -9.59 9.84
CA GLY A 197 9.84 -9.51 8.63
C GLY A 197 8.36 -9.22 8.91
N LYS A 198 8.02 -8.73 10.11
CA LYS A 198 6.65 -8.35 10.46
C LYS A 198 6.45 -6.86 10.20
N LEU A 199 5.40 -6.54 9.46
CA LEU A 199 4.97 -5.16 9.25
C LEU A 199 4.46 -4.55 10.58
N VAL A 200 4.93 -3.36 10.93
CA VAL A 200 4.55 -2.61 12.13
C VAL A 200 4.34 -1.13 11.81
N ILE A 201 3.46 -0.47 12.58
CA ILE A 201 3.21 0.96 12.48
C ILE A 201 4.35 1.70 13.20
N GLN A 202 5.08 2.53 12.47
CA GLN A 202 6.16 3.35 13.01
C GLN A 202 5.65 4.68 13.55
N ASN A 203 4.89 5.41 12.72
CA ASN A 203 4.35 6.73 13.03
C ASN A 203 2.96 6.87 12.43
N GLN A 204 2.14 7.74 13.04
CA GLN A 204 0.83 8.12 12.50
C GLN A 204 0.60 9.62 12.70
N TYR A 205 -0.09 10.23 11.76
CA TYR A 205 -0.37 11.66 11.73
C TYR A 205 -1.79 11.91 11.23
N LEU A 206 -2.47 12.89 11.82
CA LEU A 206 -3.67 13.46 11.24
C LEU A 206 -3.27 14.58 10.27
N LEU A 207 -3.81 14.52 9.05
CA LEU A 207 -3.72 15.57 8.04
C LEU A 207 -5.11 16.19 7.88
N GLU A 208 -5.23 17.44 8.31
CA GLU A 208 -6.46 18.20 8.21
C GLU A 208 -6.53 18.95 6.86
N PRO A 209 -7.73 19.14 6.28
CA PRO A 209 -7.90 19.98 5.12
C PRO A 209 -7.40 21.39 5.43
N GLY A 210 -6.53 21.94 4.56
CA GLY A 210 -6.16 23.34 4.68
C GLY A 210 -7.36 24.23 4.39
N TYR A 211 -7.71 25.12 5.33
CA TYR A 211 -8.66 26.20 5.06
C TYR A 211 -7.91 27.35 4.39
N GLU A 212 -8.14 27.57 3.09
CA GLU A 212 -7.82 28.86 2.49
C GLU A 212 -8.84 29.88 3.03
N LYS A 213 -8.35 30.85 3.81
CA LYS A 213 -9.13 32.00 4.27
C LYS A 213 -9.20 33.09 3.22
#